data_AF-A0A531MN50-F1
#
_entry.id   AF-A0A531MN50-F1
#
_cell.length_a   1.000
_cell.length_b   1.000
_cell.length_c   1.000
_cell.angle_alpha   90.00
_cell.angle_beta   90.00
_cell.angle_gamma   90.00
#
_symmetry.space_group_name_H-M   'P 1'
#
loop_
_entity.id
_entity.type
_entity.pdbx_description
1 polymer ?
#
loop_
_entity_poly.entity_id
_entity_poly.type
_entity_poly.pdbx_seq_one_letter_code
_entity_poly.pdbx_strand_id
1 'polypeptide(L)'
;MTLNGWIQILVYCGIVVLLVKPLGGYLYRVFNGERTLLSPILGPVERGLYRISGTSDREEQHWTIYAAGIMVFSLASFLLLYALQRLQGVLPYNPAGMTAVEQNLAFNTAASFVTNTNWQNYGGESTMSY
;
A
#
# COMPACT_ATOMS: atom_id res chain seq x y z
N MET A 1 26.25 23.34 -12.45
CA MET A 1 26.30 21.89 -12.18
C MET A 1 27.64 21.58 -11.53
N THR A 2 27.67 21.08 -10.30
CA THR A 2 28.91 20.78 -9.56
C THR A 2 29.35 19.33 -9.80
N LEU A 3 30.64 19.02 -9.66
CA LEU A 3 31.16 17.65 -9.75
C LEU A 3 30.48 16.71 -8.74
N ASN A 4 30.20 17.21 -7.54
CA ASN A 4 29.46 16.47 -6.52
C ASN A 4 28.05 16.08 -6.99
N GLY A 5 27.33 16.98 -7.66
CA GLY A 5 26.00 16.68 -8.20
C GLY A 5 26.04 15.56 -9.26
N TRP A 6 27.05 15.56 -10.12
CA TRP A 6 27.25 14.49 -11.10
C TRP A 6 27.55 13.14 -10.44
N ILE A 7 28.40 13.12 -9.40
CA ILE A 7 28.70 11.90 -8.64
C ILE A 7 27.42 11.37 -7.97
N GLN A 8 26.62 12.22 -7.34
CA GLN A 8 25.36 11.82 -6.70
C GLN A 8 24.38 11.18 -7.69
N ILE A 9 24.22 11.76 -8.88
CA ILE A 9 23.36 11.20 -9.93
C ILE A 9 23.87 9.83 -10.38
N LEU A 10 25.18 9.70 -10.64
CA LEU A 10 25.77 8.43 -11.07
C LEU A 10 25.66 7.34 -10.02
N VAL A 11 25.89 7.67 -8.74
CA VAL A 11 25.75 6.73 -7.63
C VAL A 11 24.29 6.32 -7.47
N TYR A 12 23.35 7.27 -7.50
CA TYR A 12 21.91 6.98 -7.43
C TYR A 12 21.48 6.03 -8.55
N CYS A 13 21.78 6.37 -9.80
CA CYS A 13 21.44 5.53 -10.95
C CYS A 13 22.13 4.16 -10.88
N GLY A 14 23.39 4.12 -10.45
CA GLY A 14 24.14 2.88 -10.27
C GLY A 14 23.48 1.94 -9.24
N ILE A 15 23.06 2.48 -8.10
CA ILE A 15 22.33 1.71 -7.07
C ILE A 15 21.00 1.20 -7.63
N VAL A 16 20.22 2.05 -8.30
CA VAL A 16 18.92 1.65 -8.89
C VAL A 16 19.13 0.48 -9.86
N VAL A 17 20.07 0.59 -10.80
CA VAL A 17 20.37 -0.47 -11.78
C VAL A 17 20.85 -1.74 -11.10
N LEU A 18 21.68 -1.64 -10.07
CA LEU A 18 22.17 -2.79 -9.31
C LEU A 18 21.02 -3.54 -8.61
N LEU A 19 19.98 -2.82 -8.16
CA LEU A 19 18.79 -3.41 -7.54
C LEU A 19 17.79 -4.03 -8.53
N VAL A 20 17.80 -3.64 -9.81
CA VAL A 20 16.88 -4.17 -10.83
C VAL A 20 16.96 -5.70 -10.92
N LYS A 21 18.17 -6.27 -10.98
CA LYS A 21 18.34 -7.71 -11.17
C LYS A 21 17.85 -8.54 -9.96
N PRO A 22 18.26 -8.25 -8.70
CA PRO A 22 17.78 -9.03 -7.56
C PRO A 22 16.28 -8.87 -7.31
N LEU A 23 15.76 -7.64 -7.36
CA LEU A 23 14.33 -7.39 -7.09
C LEU A 23 13.44 -7.83 -8.26
N GLY A 24 13.83 -7.52 -9.49
CA GLY A 24 13.08 -7.92 -10.68
C GLY A 24 13.07 -9.44 -10.87
N GLY A 25 14.21 -10.11 -10.63
CA GLY A 25 14.29 -11.56 -10.65
C GLY A 25 13.44 -12.23 -9.57
N TYR A 26 13.34 -11.62 -8.38
CA TYR A 26 12.42 -12.08 -7.34
C TYR A 26 10.96 -11.92 -7.76
N LEU A 27 10.55 -10.72 -8.23
CA LEU A 27 9.17 -10.47 -8.67
C LEU A 27 8.75 -11.38 -9.81
N TYR A 28 9.63 -11.62 -10.79
CA TYR A 28 9.39 -12.57 -11.88
C TYR A 28 9.05 -13.97 -11.35
N ARG A 29 9.83 -14.47 -10.39
CA ARG A 29 9.58 -15.79 -9.78
C ARG A 29 8.26 -15.81 -9.01
N VAL A 30 7.95 -14.77 -8.25
CA VAL A 30 6.69 -14.67 -7.50
C VAL A 30 5.49 -14.67 -8.44
N PHE A 31 5.51 -13.86 -9.50
CA PHE A 31 4.39 -13.76 -10.44
C PHE A 31 4.18 -15.04 -11.28
N ASN A 32 5.22 -15.82 -11.52
CA ASN A 32 5.10 -17.13 -12.18
C ASN A 32 4.79 -18.29 -11.21
N GLY A 33 4.65 -18.03 -9.90
CA GLY A 33 4.45 -19.08 -8.90
C GLY A 33 5.68 -19.99 -8.69
N GLU A 34 6.88 -19.54 -9.06
CA GLU A 34 8.12 -20.26 -8.85
C GLU A 34 8.57 -20.18 -7.38
N ARG A 35 9.36 -21.17 -6.93
CA ARG A 35 9.94 -21.14 -5.58
C ARG A 35 10.99 -20.03 -5.47
N THR A 36 10.82 -19.17 -4.46
CA THR A 36 11.78 -18.14 -4.08
C THR A 36 12.56 -18.54 -2.83
N LEU A 37 13.59 -17.78 -2.49
CA LEU A 37 14.37 -17.99 -1.26
C LEU A 37 13.49 -17.87 0.01
N LEU A 38 12.43 -17.07 -0.05
CA LEU A 38 11.51 -16.83 1.06
C LEU A 38 10.35 -17.83 1.11
N SER A 39 10.15 -18.64 0.06
CA SER A 39 9.05 -19.61 -0.02
C SER A 39 8.98 -20.62 1.13
N PRO A 40 10.08 -21.11 1.75
CA PRO A 40 9.98 -22.03 2.89
C PRO A 40 9.29 -21.40 4.12
N ILE A 41 9.43 -20.08 4.29
CA ILE A 41 8.87 -19.34 5.43
C ILE A 41 7.50 -18.76 5.08
N LEU A 42 7.36 -18.14 3.91
CA LEU A 42 6.14 -17.46 3.49
C LEU A 42 5.08 -18.42 2.95
N GLY A 43 5.47 -19.53 2.33
CA GLY A 43 4.53 -20.49 1.73
C GLY A 43 3.50 -21.08 2.73
N PRO A 44 3.90 -21.47 3.96
CA PRO A 44 2.93 -21.88 4.98
C PRO A 44 1.97 -20.75 5.41
N VAL A 45 2.46 -19.51 5.50
CA VAL A 45 1.65 -18.35 5.85
C VAL A 45 0.63 -18.05 4.75
N GLU A 46 1.07 -18.04 3.49
CA GLU A 46 0.20 -17.87 2.32
C GLU A 46 -0.91 -18.91 2.29
N ARG A 47 -0.59 -20.20 2.49
CA ARG A 47 -1.60 -21.27 2.55
C ARG A 47 -2.60 -21.08 3.69
N GLY A 48 -2.13 -20.55 4.83
CA GLY A 48 -3.00 -20.18 5.95
C GLY A 48 -3.98 -19.07 5.56
N LEU A 49 -3.48 -18.01 4.94
CA LEU A 49 -4.30 -16.89 4.44
C LEU A 49 -5.29 -17.35 3.37
N TYR A 50 -4.85 -18.15 2.39
CA TYR A 50 -5.74 -18.70 1.37
C TYR A 50 -6.87 -19.53 1.97
N ARG A 51 -6.57 -20.37 2.96
CA ARG A 51 -7.58 -21.17 3.66
C ARG A 51 -8.59 -20.29 4.43
N ILE A 52 -8.14 -19.23 5.09
CA ILE A 52 -9.02 -18.31 5.82
C ILE A 52 -9.90 -17.53 4.84
N SER A 53 -9.33 -17.08 3.73
CA SER A 53 -10.05 -16.37 2.67
C SER A 53 -10.92 -17.29 1.80
N GLY A 54 -10.84 -18.62 1.99
CA GLY A 54 -11.58 -19.60 1.20
C GLY A 54 -11.18 -19.69 -0.26
N THR A 55 -9.95 -19.32 -0.61
CA THR A 55 -9.42 -19.34 -1.99
C THR A 55 -8.19 -20.27 -2.10
N SER A 56 -7.65 -20.42 -3.31
CA SER A 56 -6.46 -21.22 -3.60
C SER A 56 -5.55 -20.52 -4.61
N ASP A 57 -4.25 -20.78 -4.47
CA ASP A 57 -3.20 -20.45 -5.44
C ASP A 57 -3.42 -21.01 -6.86
N ARG A 58 -4.36 -21.94 -7.04
CA ARG A 58 -4.66 -22.58 -8.33
C ARG A 58 -5.86 -21.97 -9.07
N GLU A 59 -6.57 -21.04 -8.43
CA GLU A 59 -7.75 -20.41 -9.02
C GLU A 59 -7.32 -19.22 -9.88
N GLU A 60 -7.50 -19.33 -11.19
CA GLU A 60 -7.36 -18.17 -12.08
C GLU A 60 -8.63 -17.32 -12.04
N GLN A 61 -8.46 -15.99 -12.02
CA GLN A 61 -9.56 -15.05 -12.09
C GLN A 61 -9.73 -14.51 -13.51
N HIS A 62 -10.96 -14.55 -14.02
CA HIS A 62 -11.30 -13.81 -15.23
C HIS A 62 -11.14 -12.31 -14.99
N TRP A 63 -10.72 -11.55 -16.01
CA TRP A 63 -10.38 -10.13 -15.86
C TRP A 63 -11.53 -9.27 -15.28
N THR A 64 -12.79 -9.62 -15.55
CA THR A 64 -13.95 -8.91 -14.99
C THR A 64 -14.07 -9.09 -13.49
N ILE A 65 -13.82 -10.31 -12.99
CA ILE A 65 -13.83 -10.62 -11.56
C ILE A 65 -12.65 -9.90 -10.89
N TYR A 66 -11.48 -9.93 -11.53
CA TYR A 66 -10.30 -9.22 -11.03
C TYR A 66 -10.53 -7.70 -10.94
N ALA A 67 -11.04 -7.08 -12.01
CA ALA A 67 -11.34 -5.65 -12.04
C ALA A 67 -12.42 -5.28 -11.01
N ALA A 68 -13.49 -6.07 -10.90
CA ALA A 68 -14.51 -5.87 -9.88
C ALA A 68 -13.93 -6.01 -8.46
N GLY A 69 -13.04 -7.00 -8.24
CA GLY A 69 -12.36 -7.20 -6.97
C GLY A 69 -11.54 -5.99 -6.55
N ILE A 70 -10.74 -5.44 -7.47
CA ILE A 70 -9.99 -4.19 -7.23
C ILE A 70 -10.94 -3.05 -6.87
N MET A 71 -12.01 -2.84 -7.65
CA MET A 71 -12.96 -1.75 -7.41
C MET A 71 -13.66 -1.86 -6.05
N VAL A 72 -14.12 -3.07 -5.69
CA VAL A 72 -14.77 -3.32 -4.39
C VAL A 72 -13.78 -3.13 -3.25
N PHE A 73 -12.55 -3.64 -3.37
CA PHE A 73 -11.51 -3.48 -2.36
C PHE A 73 -11.12 -2.01 -2.16
N SER A 74 -10.96 -1.26 -3.26
CA SER A 74 -10.69 0.18 -3.21
C SER A 74 -11.84 0.94 -2.57
N LEU A 75 -13.09 0.63 -2.91
CA LEU A 75 -14.26 1.27 -2.30
C LEU A 75 -14.36 0.96 -0.79
N ALA A 76 -14.15 -0.29 -0.39
CA ALA A 76 -14.13 -0.68 1.01
C ALA A 76 -13.00 0.03 1.78
N SER A 77 -11.81 0.11 1.19
CA SER A 77 -10.67 0.82 1.77
C SER A 77 -10.94 2.32 1.91
N PHE A 78 -11.58 2.93 0.91
CA PHE A 78 -11.99 4.33 0.95
C PHE A 78 -12.98 4.60 2.07
N LEU A 79 -14.04 3.79 2.16
CA LEU A 79 -15.06 3.93 3.20
C LEU A 79 -14.47 3.74 4.60
N LEU A 80 -13.59 2.74 4.77
CA LEU A 80 -12.89 2.49 6.02
C LEU A 80 -12.01 3.68 6.41
N LEU A 81 -11.18 4.17 5.49
CA LEU A 81 -10.28 5.30 5.76
C LEU A 81 -11.01 6.62 6.00
N TYR A 82 -12.11 6.85 5.27
CA TYR A 82 -13.01 7.97 5.52
C TYR A 82 -13.64 7.88 6.91
N ALA A 83 -14.16 6.71 7.29
CA ALA A 83 -14.74 6.49 8.61
C ALA A 83 -13.71 6.67 9.72
N LEU A 84 -12.47 6.18 9.55
CA LEU A 84 -11.38 6.39 10.52
C LEU A 84 -11.14 7.88 10.77
N GLN A 85 -11.05 8.69 9.72
CA GLN A 85 -10.84 10.14 9.86
C GLN A 85 -12.05 10.88 10.46
N ARG A 86 -13.27 10.45 10.12
CA ARG A 86 -14.51 11.02 10.67
C ARG A 86 -14.76 10.61 12.11
N LEU A 87 -14.23 9.47 12.54
CA LEU A 87 -14.37 8.93 13.90
C LEU A 87 -13.10 9.09 14.76
N GLN A 88 -12.02 9.67 14.21
CA GLN A 88 -10.74 9.92 14.89
C GLN A 88 -10.91 10.48 16.31
N GLY A 89 -11.86 11.41 16.51
CA GLY A 89 -12.09 12.03 17.82
C GLY A 89 -12.55 11.08 18.93
N VAL A 90 -13.07 9.90 18.57
CA VAL A 90 -13.52 8.87 19.54
C VAL A 90 -12.68 7.60 19.48
N LEU A 91 -11.76 7.49 18.52
CA LEU A 91 -10.89 6.33 18.39
C LEU A 91 -9.76 6.36 19.44
N PRO A 92 -9.24 5.19 19.85
CA PRO A 92 -8.05 5.12 20.69
C PRO A 92 -6.84 5.70 19.94
N TYR A 93 -5.74 5.94 20.66
CA TYR A 93 -4.50 6.51 20.13
C TYR A 93 -4.60 7.99 19.70
N ASN A 94 -5.39 8.76 20.44
CA ASN A 94 -5.51 10.21 20.25
C ASN A 94 -5.11 10.99 21.53
N PRO A 95 -3.82 10.99 21.93
CA PRO A 95 -3.38 11.68 23.15
C PRO A 95 -3.40 13.20 23.02
N ALA A 96 -3.39 13.74 21.78
CA ALA A 96 -3.49 15.16 21.50
C ALA A 96 -4.94 15.68 21.46
N GLY A 97 -5.94 14.80 21.58
CA GLY A 97 -7.35 15.19 21.58
C GLY A 97 -7.84 15.76 20.26
N MET A 98 -7.28 15.31 19.13
CA MET A 98 -7.69 15.72 17.78
C MET A 98 -9.18 15.46 17.57
N THR A 99 -9.89 16.42 16.99
CA THR A 99 -11.31 16.26 16.66
C THR A 99 -11.49 15.50 15.35
N ALA A 100 -12.74 15.18 14.98
CA ALA A 100 -13.03 14.56 13.69
C ALA A 100 -12.56 15.46 12.54
N VAL A 101 -11.83 14.88 11.59
CA VAL A 101 -11.37 15.59 10.37
C VAL A 101 -12.58 16.06 9.59
N GLU A 102 -12.60 17.31 9.12
CA GLU A 102 -13.69 17.92 8.33
C GLU A 102 -14.10 17.03 7.12
N GLN A 103 -15.37 17.05 6.73
CA GLN A 103 -15.94 16.07 5.80
C GLN A 103 -15.27 16.09 4.42
N ASN A 104 -15.09 17.28 3.83
CA ASN A 104 -14.46 17.41 2.52
C ASN A 104 -12.99 17.04 2.57
N LEU A 105 -12.31 17.40 3.67
CA LEU A 105 -10.93 17.02 3.90
C LEU A 105 -10.78 15.49 4.03
N ALA A 106 -11.59 14.86 4.87
CA ALA A 106 -11.58 13.41 5.06
C ALA A 106 -11.87 12.66 3.75
N PHE A 107 -12.81 13.17 2.95
CA PHE A 107 -13.11 12.61 1.62
C PHE A 107 -11.89 12.71 0.69
N ASN A 108 -11.29 13.91 0.58
CA ASN A 108 -10.14 14.14 -0.29
C ASN A 108 -8.94 13.28 0.12
N THR A 109 -8.63 13.23 1.41
CA THR A 109 -7.53 12.43 1.94
C THR A 109 -7.79 10.94 1.73
N ALA A 110 -8.99 10.44 2.05
CA ALA A 110 -9.32 9.03 1.82
C ALA A 110 -9.19 8.65 0.32
N ALA A 111 -9.71 9.48 -0.57
CA ALA A 111 -9.59 9.27 -2.01
C ALA A 111 -8.12 9.23 -2.43
N SER A 112 -7.32 10.21 -1.98
CA SER A 112 -5.94 10.35 -2.39
C SER A 112 -5.04 9.19 -1.98
N PHE A 113 -5.23 8.66 -0.78
CA PHE A 113 -4.47 7.51 -0.30
C PHE A 113 -4.89 6.22 -1.01
N VAL A 114 -6.19 6.00 -1.23
CA VAL A 114 -6.69 4.82 -1.94
C VAL A 114 -6.29 4.83 -3.42
N THR A 115 -6.19 6.01 -4.04
CA THR A 115 -5.68 6.17 -5.41
C THR A 115 -4.14 6.24 -5.48
N ASN A 116 -3.44 5.94 -4.39
CA ASN A 116 -1.98 5.95 -4.30
C ASN A 116 -1.33 7.28 -4.76
N THR A 117 -2.05 8.38 -4.57
CA THR A 117 -1.61 9.74 -4.92
C THR A 117 -0.95 10.42 -3.72
N ASN A 118 -1.47 10.17 -2.52
CA ASN A 118 -0.97 10.67 -1.24
C ASN A 118 -0.81 12.20 -1.18
N TRP A 119 -1.74 12.91 -1.85
CA TRP A 119 -1.93 14.35 -1.75
C TRP A 119 -2.36 14.74 -0.34
N GLN A 120 -1.75 15.80 0.18
CA GLN A 120 -1.98 16.30 1.53
C GLN A 120 -2.20 17.81 1.48
N ASN A 121 -3.38 18.24 1.89
CA ASN A 121 -3.78 19.65 2.05
C ASN A 121 -4.11 19.97 3.52
N TYR A 122 -3.47 19.28 4.45
CA TYR A 122 -3.60 19.42 5.89
C TYR A 122 -2.23 19.35 6.57
N GLY A 123 -2.11 19.88 7.78
CA GLY A 123 -0.92 19.67 8.62
C GLY A 123 -1.04 18.34 9.36
N GLY A 124 -0.11 17.40 9.13
CA GLY A 124 -0.20 16.06 9.71
C GLY A 124 -0.29 16.08 11.23
N GLU A 125 0.59 16.83 11.87
CA GLU A 125 0.74 16.92 13.33
C GLU A 125 -0.38 17.73 14.01
N SER A 126 -1.15 18.51 13.24
CA SER A 126 -2.24 19.36 13.75
C SER A 126 -3.63 18.83 13.39
N THR A 127 -3.73 17.85 12.50
CA THR A 127 -5.00 17.36 11.94
C THR A 127 -5.24 15.88 12.19
N MET A 128 -4.20 15.04 12.17
CA MET A 128 -4.33 13.58 12.28
C MET A 128 -3.89 13.08 13.65
N SER A 129 -4.61 12.11 14.20
CA SER A 129 -4.14 11.29 15.33
C SER A 129 -3.17 10.19 14.85
N TYR A 130 -2.68 9.37 15.79
CA TYR A 130 -1.83 8.22 15.46
C TYR A 130 -2.59 7.12 14.71
#